data_AF-A0A523PZA7-F1
#
_entry.id   AF-A0A523PZA7-F1
#
_cell.length_a   1.000
_cell.length_b   1.000
_cell.length_c   1.000
_cell.angle_alpha   90.00
_cell.angle_beta   90.00
_cell.angle_gamma   90.00
#
_symmetry.space_group_name_H-M   'P 1'
#
loop_
_entity.id
_entity.type
_entity.pdbx_description
1 polymer ?
#
loop_
_entity_poly.entity_id
_entity_poly.type
_entity_poly.pdbx_seq_one_letter_code
_entity_poly.pdbx_strand_id
1 'polypeptide(L)'
;MVGQKSGFSLRWHYPNQVQNKKGNQQKVQILDVRPFDSSSAFLEFEFTTHNIPLDILDKNSEELNQNLPVYVFCQSGKKSLLAVEKLNSLGFEAYQIEGGIAEILEVFE
;
A
#
# COMPACT_ATOMS: atom_id res chain seq x y z
N MET A 1 8.88 14.94 -4.54
CA MET A 1 9.74 13.75 -4.38
C MET A 1 8.83 12.60 -4.00
N VAL A 2 8.63 11.63 -4.90
CA VAL A 2 7.95 10.36 -4.53
C VAL A 2 8.90 9.64 -3.58
N GLY A 3 8.49 9.49 -2.32
CA GLY A 3 9.37 8.96 -1.28
C GLY A 3 9.69 7.50 -1.54
N GLN A 4 10.92 7.21 -1.98
CA GLN A 4 11.50 5.88 -1.87
C GLN A 4 12.03 5.72 -0.46
N LYS A 5 11.49 4.79 0.34
CA LYS A 5 12.11 4.38 1.59
C LYS A 5 13.09 3.22 1.34
N SER A 6 14.21 3.53 0.69
CA SER A 6 15.41 2.68 0.68
C SER A 6 16.11 2.72 2.05
N GLY A 7 15.42 2.26 3.09
CA GLY A 7 15.91 2.37 4.47
C GLY A 7 15.22 1.44 5.47
N PHE A 8 14.06 0.91 5.11
CA PHE A 8 13.42 -0.18 5.83
C PHE A 8 13.77 -1.46 5.09
N SER A 9 14.39 -2.44 5.76
CA SER A 9 14.18 -3.81 5.31
C SER A 9 12.70 -4.06 5.59
N LEU A 10 11.85 -4.01 4.57
CA LEU A 10 10.43 -4.32 4.69
C LEU A 10 10.30 -5.82 5.01
N ARG A 11 10.68 -6.21 6.23
CA ARG A 11 10.22 -7.45 6.83
C ARG A 11 8.80 -7.15 7.28
N TRP A 12 7.86 -7.46 6.40
CA TRP A 12 6.45 -7.42 6.70
C TRP A 12 6.20 -8.35 7.89
N HIS A 13 5.69 -7.78 8.98
CA HIS A 13 5.25 -8.56 10.14
C HIS A 13 3.73 -8.59 10.15
N TYR A 14 3.19 -9.79 10.27
CA TYR A 14 1.76 -10.03 10.26
C TYR A 14 1.08 -9.50 11.54
N PRO A 15 -0.11 -8.87 11.44
CA PRO A 15 -0.65 -8.17 10.29
C PRO A 15 -0.21 -6.69 10.30
N ASN A 16 0.13 -6.15 9.11
CA ASN A 16 0.27 -4.72 8.85
C ASN A 16 1.30 -3.95 9.68
N GLN A 17 2.46 -4.57 9.90
CA GLN A 17 3.59 -3.87 10.51
C GLN A 17 4.83 -3.92 9.64
N VAL A 18 5.50 -2.78 9.52
CA VAL A 18 6.85 -2.69 8.93
C VAL A 18 7.87 -2.49 10.04
N GLN A 19 9.04 -3.11 9.88
CA GLN A 19 10.13 -2.98 10.83
C GLN A 19 11.26 -2.13 10.27
N ASN A 20 11.76 -1.17 11.04
CA ASN A 20 12.97 -0.43 10.65
C ASN A 20 14.25 -1.23 10.96
N LYS A 21 15.41 -0.78 10.49
CA LYS A 21 16.72 -1.42 10.74
C LYS A 21 17.08 -1.59 12.23
N LYS A 22 16.44 -0.85 13.14
CA LYS A 22 16.65 -0.92 14.59
C LYS A 22 15.70 -1.91 15.28
N GLY A 23 14.83 -2.58 14.53
CA GLY A 23 13.87 -3.53 15.08
C GLY A 23 12.54 -2.92 15.51
N ASN A 24 12.34 -1.60 15.39
CA ASN A 24 11.08 -0.97 15.79
C ASN A 24 10.00 -1.29 14.76
N GLN A 25 8.86 -1.74 15.26
CA GLN A 25 7.68 -2.02 14.45
C GLN A 25 6.81 -0.76 14.35
N GLN A 26 6.24 -0.53 13.18
CA GLN A 26 5.30 0.54 12.91
C GLN A 26 4.08 -0.05 12.20
N LYS A 27 2.89 0.26 12.72
CA LYS A 27 1.63 -0.08 12.06
C LYS A 27 1.49 0.70 10.75
N VAL A 28 1.03 0.03 9.71
CA VAL A 28 0.83 0.61 8.38
C VAL A 28 -0.55 0.29 7.83
N GLN A 29 -0.92 0.96 6.74
CA GLN A 29 -2.07 0.64 5.92
C GLN A 29 -1.57 0.05 4.60
N ILE A 30 -2.14 -1.07 4.17
CA ILE A 30 -1.93 -1.64 2.85
C ILE A 30 -3.18 -1.35 2.01
N LEU A 31 -2.97 -0.63 0.90
CA LEU A 31 -4.02 -0.16 0.01
C LEU A 31 -3.89 -0.85 -1.36
N ASP A 32 -4.94 -1.57 -1.75
CA ASP A 32 -5.11 -2.06 -3.11
C ASP A 32 -5.89 -1.03 -3.96
N VAL A 33 -5.32 -0.59 -5.08
CA VAL A 33 -5.95 0.35 -6.02
C VAL A 33 -6.41 -0.29 -7.33
N ARG A 34 -6.50 -1.62 -7.39
CA ARG A 34 -7.09 -2.33 -8.52
C ARG A 34 -8.61 -2.13 -8.57
N PRO A 35 -9.21 -2.08 -9.78
CA PRO A 35 -10.67 -2.07 -9.95
C PRO A 35 -11.37 -3.22 -9.22
N PHE A 36 -12.60 -2.97 -8.74
CA PHE A 36 -13.44 -3.97 -8.05
C PHE A 36 -13.69 -5.25 -8.87
N ASP A 37 -13.73 -5.13 -10.20
CA ASP A 37 -14.02 -6.20 -11.15
C ASP A 37 -12.77 -6.90 -11.69
N SER A 38 -11.57 -6.49 -11.24
CA SER A 38 -10.35 -7.20 -11.57
C SER A 38 -10.49 -8.61 -11.00
N SER A 39 -10.64 -9.60 -11.89
CA SER A 39 -11.02 -10.99 -11.60
C SER A 39 -9.97 -11.80 -10.81
N SER A 40 -9.26 -11.16 -9.88
CA SER A 40 -8.41 -11.78 -8.88
C SER A 40 -8.33 -10.89 -7.63
N ALA A 41 -8.84 -11.39 -6.51
CA ALA A 41 -8.41 -11.05 -5.15
C ALA A 41 -8.92 -9.76 -4.47
N PHE A 42 -10.14 -9.28 -4.71
CA PHE A 42 -10.73 -8.21 -3.88
C PHE A 42 -11.01 -8.64 -2.41
N LEU A 43 -10.77 -9.91 -2.02
CA LEU A 43 -11.11 -10.41 -0.67
C LEU A 43 -10.09 -11.32 0.03
N GLU A 44 -8.98 -11.73 -0.59
CA GLU A 44 -8.22 -12.90 -0.11
C GLU A 44 -6.94 -12.63 0.70
N PHE A 45 -6.72 -11.40 1.15
CA PHE A 45 -5.54 -11.11 1.96
C PHE A 45 -5.92 -10.49 3.31
N GLU A 46 -5.70 -11.24 4.39
CA GLU A 46 -5.92 -10.79 5.77
C GLU A 46 -5.14 -9.51 6.14
N PHE A 47 -4.13 -9.16 5.35
CA PHE A 47 -3.31 -7.96 5.54
C PHE A 47 -3.79 -6.74 4.73
N THR A 48 -4.61 -6.87 3.69
CA THR A 48 -5.10 -5.69 2.96
C THR A 48 -6.02 -4.87 3.87
N THR A 49 -5.62 -3.64 4.20
CA THR A 49 -6.42 -2.78 5.09
C THR A 49 -7.56 -2.08 4.37
N HIS A 50 -7.33 -1.67 3.12
CA HIS A 50 -8.28 -0.94 2.31
C HIS A 50 -8.17 -1.37 0.85
N ASN A 51 -9.28 -1.31 0.13
CA ASN A 51 -9.29 -1.51 -1.30
C ASN A 51 -10.13 -0.41 -1.95
N ILE A 52 -9.43 0.59 -2.50
CA ILE A 52 -10.02 1.78 -3.08
C ILE A 52 -9.43 1.93 -4.48
N PRO A 53 -10.17 1.60 -5.55
CA PRO A 53 -9.69 1.77 -6.91
C PRO A 53 -9.19 3.18 -7.20
N LEU A 54 -8.14 3.28 -8.02
CA LEU A 54 -7.46 4.55 -8.33
C LEU A 54 -8.43 5.65 -8.84
N ASP A 55 -9.43 5.25 -9.63
CA ASP A 55 -10.44 6.11 -10.25
C ASP A 55 -11.38 6.78 -9.25
N ILE A 56 -11.59 6.17 -8.08
CA ILE A 56 -12.41 6.74 -7.00
C ILE A 56 -11.58 7.21 -5.80
N LEU A 57 -10.25 7.05 -5.84
CA LEU A 57 -9.37 7.33 -4.70
C LEU A 57 -9.46 8.76 -4.16
N ASP A 58 -9.73 9.77 -5.00
CA ASP A 58 -9.88 11.17 -4.50
C ASP A 58 -11.10 11.33 -3.60
N LYS A 59 -12.18 10.63 -3.93
CA LYS A 59 -13.47 10.76 -3.25
C LYS A 59 -13.52 9.93 -1.98
N ASN A 60 -12.71 8.87 -1.92
CA ASN A 60 -12.74 7.86 -0.88
C ASN A 60 -11.48 7.85 0.00
N SER A 61 -10.52 8.76 -0.22
CA SER A 61 -9.30 8.83 0.59
C SER A 61 -9.56 9.08 2.08
N GLU A 62 -10.75 9.58 2.44
CA GLU A 62 -11.18 9.77 3.84
C GLU A 62 -11.30 8.47 4.64
N GLU A 63 -11.38 7.32 3.97
CA GLU A 63 -11.34 6.00 4.62
C GLU A 63 -9.96 5.68 5.20
N LEU A 64 -8.90 6.35 4.71
CA LEU A 64 -7.52 6.13 5.13
C LEU A 64 -7.18 7.00 6.35
N ASN A 65 -6.42 6.42 7.28
CA ASN A 65 -5.90 7.14 8.44
C ASN A 65 -4.65 7.94 8.07
N GLN A 66 -4.73 9.27 8.06
CA GLN A 66 -3.59 10.15 7.76
C GLN A 66 -2.41 10.03 8.73
N ASN A 67 -2.62 9.48 9.93
CA ASN A 67 -1.56 9.29 10.93
C ASN A 67 -0.74 8.00 10.73
N LEU A 68 -1.13 7.15 9.78
CA LEU A 68 -0.43 5.90 9.47
C LEU A 68 0.05 5.93 8.02
N PRO A 69 1.28 5.45 7.75
CA PRO A 69 1.77 5.39 6.38
C PRO A 69 0.92 4.43 5.54
N VAL A 70 0.74 4.77 4.27
CA VAL A 70 -0.06 4.00 3.31
C VAL A 70 0.87 3.37 2.28
N TYR A 71 0.94 2.04 2.25
CA TYR A 71 1.65 1.28 1.24
C TYR A 71 0.67 0.84 0.17
N VAL A 72 0.94 1.22 -1.08
CA VAL A 72 -0.01 1.10 -2.18
C VAL A 72 0.51 0.11 -3.19
N PHE A 73 -0.34 -0.84 -3.59
CA PHE A 73 -0.04 -1.76 -4.67
C PHE A 73 -1.17 -1.82 -5.70
N CYS A 74 -0.85 -2.35 -6.87
CA CYS A 74 -1.82 -2.73 -7.88
C CYS A 74 -1.34 -4.03 -8.54
N GLN A 75 -1.78 -4.35 -9.76
CA GLN A 75 -1.31 -5.55 -10.45
C GLN A 75 0.21 -5.55 -10.73
N SER A 76 0.73 -4.47 -11.33
CA SER A 76 2.10 -4.42 -11.86
C SER A 76 2.91 -3.17 -11.46
N GLY A 77 2.43 -2.40 -10.48
CA GLY A 77 3.07 -1.16 -10.01
C GLY A 77 2.68 0.14 -10.73
N LYS A 78 2.14 0.09 -11.96
CA LYS A 78 1.83 1.32 -12.73
C LYS A 78 0.77 2.21 -12.10
N LYS A 79 -0.35 1.62 -11.64
CA LYS A 79 -1.45 2.37 -11.02
C LYS A 79 -1.13 2.79 -9.59
N SER A 80 -0.35 2.00 -8.86
CA SER A 80 0.05 2.36 -7.49
C SER A 80 0.99 3.56 -7.46
N LEU A 81 1.85 3.76 -8.48
CA LEU A 81 2.65 4.98 -8.59
C LEU A 81 1.75 6.24 -8.65
N LEU A 82 0.73 6.23 -9.51
CA LEU A 82 -0.23 7.34 -9.64
C LEU A 82 -1.03 7.56 -8.34
N ALA A 83 -1.42 6.47 -7.68
CA ALA A 83 -2.12 6.55 -6.40
C ALA A 83 -1.25 7.19 -5.31
N VAL A 84 0.04 6.84 -5.25
CA VAL A 84 0.99 7.42 -4.30
C VAL A 84 1.17 8.91 -4.54
N GLU A 85 1.30 9.35 -5.80
CA GLU A 85 1.37 10.77 -6.14
C GLU A 85 0.14 11.53 -5.66
N LYS A 86 -1.05 10.98 -5.93
CA LYS A 86 -2.32 11.53 -5.48
C LYS A 86 -2.41 11.61 -3.96
N LEU A 87 -2.15 10.52 -3.25
CA LEU A 87 -2.23 10.48 -1.78
C LEU A 87 -1.22 11.43 -1.12
N ASN A 88 0.01 11.51 -1.63
CA ASN A 88 0.99 12.47 -1.14
C ASN A 88 0.51 13.92 -1.36
N SER A 89 -0.17 14.22 -2.47
CA SER A 89 -0.75 15.55 -2.72
C SER A 89 -1.89 15.89 -1.75
N LEU A 90 -2.58 14.88 -1.21
CA LEU A 90 -3.64 14.99 -0.20
C LEU A 90 -3.09 14.99 1.24
N GLY A 91 -1.76 14.95 1.42
CA GLY A 91 -1.10 15.02 2.73
C GLY A 91 -0.86 13.68 3.42
N PHE A 92 -1.11 12.55 2.76
CA PHE A 92 -0.79 11.24 3.29
C PHE A 92 0.70 10.92 3.15
N GLU A 93 1.26 10.14 4.08
CA GLU A 93 2.58 9.53 3.92
C GLU A 93 2.45 8.24 3.09
N ALA A 94 2.53 8.33 1.76
CA ALA A 94 2.27 7.20 0.87
C ALA A 94 3.54 6.64 0.18
N TYR A 95 3.61 5.31 0.08
CA TYR A 95 4.70 4.55 -0.50
C TYR A 95 4.19 3.54 -1.53
N GLN A 96 4.93 3.38 -2.62
CA GLN A 96 4.64 2.35 -3.60
C GLN A 96 5.25 1.02 -3.16
N ILE A 97 4.48 -0.07 -3.29
CA ILE A 97 5.04 -1.42 -3.37
C ILE A 97 5.37 -1.66 -4.85
N GLU A 98 6.66 -1.69 -5.17
CA GLU A 98 7.15 -2.03 -6.51
C GLU A 98 6.78 -3.48 -6.84
N GLY A 99 6.82 -3.88 -8.12
CA GLY A 99 6.41 -5.22 -8.58
C GLY A 99 4.92 -5.59 -8.43
N GLY A 100 4.15 -4.83 -7.65
CA GLY A 100 2.70 -5.01 -7.50
C GLY A 100 2.35 -6.20 -6.62
N ILE A 101 1.30 -6.93 -6.98
CA ILE A 101 0.79 -8.05 -6.18
C ILE A 101 1.80 -9.20 -6.05
N ALA A 102 2.69 -9.40 -7.03
CA ALA A 102 3.69 -10.47 -6.98
C ALA A 102 4.66 -10.30 -5.79
N GLU A 103 5.15 -9.09 -5.55
CA GLU A 103 6.04 -8.78 -4.42
C GLU A 103 5.37 -8.96 -3.07
N ILE A 104 4.05 -8.76 -3.02
CA ILE A 104 3.27 -9.06 -1.83
C ILE A 104 3.18 -10.58 -1.64
N LEU A 105 2.86 -11.34 -2.68
CA LEU A 105 2.74 -12.79 -2.60
C LEU A 105 4.04 -13.47 -2.18
N GLU A 106 5.19 -13.04 -2.73
CA GLU A 106 6.51 -13.58 -2.38
C GLU A 106 6.90 -13.40 -0.91
N VAL A 107 6.29 -12.43 -0.23
CA VAL A 107 6.55 -12.14 1.18
C VAL A 107 5.75 -13.05 2.12
N PHE A 108 4.62 -13.59 1.65
CA PHE A 108 3.66 -14.33 2.46
C PHE A 108 3.59 -15.84 2.15
N GLU A 109 4.38 -16.33 1.17
CA GLU A 109 4.70 -17.76 0.97
C GLU A 109 5.98 -18.18 1.72
#